data_AF-A0A1G3ATL8-F1
#
_entry.id   AF-A0A1G3ATL8-F1
#
_cell.length_a   1.000
_cell.length_b   1.000
_cell.length_c   1.000
_cell.angle_alpha   90.00
_cell.angle_beta   90.00
_cell.angle_gamma   90.00
#
_symmetry.space_group_name_H-M   'P 1'
#
loop_
_entity.id
_entity.type
_entity.pdbx_description
1 polymer ?
#
loop_
_entity_poly.entity_id
_entity_poly.type
_entity_poly.pdbx_seq_one_letter_code
_entity_poly.pdbx_strand_id
1 'polypeptide(L)'
;MDYAELIQPLLDQHCVRCHDGTSAEGKSFDLSANNNRVFMNVPMAESYFNLRKYVRHAPIHQYHLSPGTFGSGASPLMDLLAKGHYEVQLSDDQRRLVAAWIDCNAPYLGDYDSLAVETVALEK
;
A
#
# COMPACT_ATOMS: atom_id res chain seq x y z
N MET A 1 -3.93 5.67 9.66
CA MET A 1 -2.82 5.44 8.71
C MET A 1 -3.41 5.44 7.31
N ASP A 2 -3.68 6.62 6.77
CA ASP A 2 -4.29 6.72 5.44
C ASP A 2 -3.27 6.33 4.36
N TYR A 3 -3.63 5.39 3.48
CA TYR A 3 -2.73 4.95 2.42
C TYR A 3 -2.49 6.03 1.37
N ALA A 4 -3.56 6.71 0.94
CA ALA A 4 -3.51 7.72 -0.11
C ALA A 4 -2.75 8.96 0.35
N GLU A 5 -2.85 9.34 1.64
CA GLU A 5 -2.13 10.50 2.17
C GLU A 5 -0.69 10.20 2.61
N LEU A 6 -0.40 8.98 3.10
CA LEU A 6 0.90 8.68 3.72
C LEU A 6 1.82 7.82 2.87
N ILE A 7 1.27 6.84 2.13
CA ILE A 7 2.07 5.85 1.40
C ILE A 7 2.14 6.18 -0.08
N GLN A 8 1.01 6.55 -0.71
CA GLN A 8 0.99 6.90 -2.11
C GLN A 8 2.00 8.01 -2.48
N PRO A 9 2.19 9.10 -1.70
CA PRO A 9 3.16 10.12 -2.04
C PRO A 9 4.61 9.61 -2.02
N LEU A 10 4.93 8.61 -1.19
CA LEU A 10 6.23 7.95 -1.23
C LEU A 10 6.41 7.13 -2.50
N LEU A 11 5.37 6.44 -2.94
CA LEU A 11 5.40 5.69 -4.20
C LEU A 11 5.53 6.65 -5.39
N ASP A 12 4.80 7.76 -5.38
CA ASP A 12 4.86 8.77 -6.44
C ASP A 12 6.25 9.37 -6.56
N GLN A 13 6.90 9.66 -5.43
CA GLN A 13 8.25 10.22 -5.41
C GLN A 13 9.33 9.22 -5.86
N HIS A 14 9.21 7.95 -5.48
CA HIS A 14 10.34 7.00 -5.55
C HIS A 14 10.13 5.79 -6.46
N CYS A 15 8.88 5.40 -6.72
CA CYS A 15 8.57 4.11 -7.33
C CYS A 15 7.87 4.26 -8.70
N VAL A 16 6.92 5.19 -8.83
CA VAL A 16 6.03 5.29 -10.00
C VAL A 16 6.80 5.50 -11.30
N ARG A 17 7.98 6.12 -11.29
CA ARG A 17 8.82 6.27 -12.51
C ARG A 17 9.06 4.94 -13.23
N CYS A 18 9.23 3.84 -12.49
CA CYS A 18 9.42 2.48 -13.04
C CYS A 18 8.16 1.61 -12.92
N HIS A 19 7.22 2.01 -12.07
CA HIS A 19 5.98 1.29 -11.76
C HIS A 19 4.74 2.12 -12.14
N ASP A 20 4.65 2.56 -13.39
CA ASP A 20 3.56 3.41 -13.89
C ASP A 20 2.44 2.62 -14.58
N GLY A 21 2.54 1.29 -14.62
CA GLY A 21 1.56 0.41 -15.25
C GLY A 21 1.67 0.30 -16.77
N THR A 22 2.68 0.94 -17.39
CA THR A 22 2.92 0.82 -18.83
C THR A 22 3.77 -0.41 -19.16
N SER A 23 3.63 -0.93 -20.39
CA SER A 23 4.39 -2.09 -20.87
C SER A 23 5.71 -1.73 -21.58
N ALA A 24 6.28 -0.55 -21.31
CA ALA A 24 7.52 -0.12 -21.95
C ALA A 24 8.77 -0.80 -21.34
N GLU A 25 9.91 -0.73 -22.02
CA GLU A 25 11.16 -1.28 -21.52
C GLU A 25 11.58 -0.63 -20.19
N GLY A 26 12.03 -1.45 -19.23
CA GLY A 26 12.41 -0.98 -17.89
C GLY A 26 11.22 -0.67 -16.97
N LYS A 27 9.98 -0.95 -17.40
CA LYS A 27 8.77 -0.80 -16.58
C LYS A 27 8.36 -2.10 -15.91
N SER A 28 7.58 -1.97 -14.85
CA SER A 28 7.02 -3.08 -14.08
C SER A 28 5.55 -2.81 -13.74
N PHE A 29 4.97 -3.63 -12.87
CA PHE A 29 3.59 -3.51 -12.42
C PHE A 29 3.26 -2.12 -11.84
N ASP A 30 1.98 -1.76 -11.88
CA ASP A 30 1.49 -0.42 -11.52
C ASP A 30 1.54 -0.15 -10.00
N LEU A 31 2.18 0.94 -9.59
CA LEU A 31 2.15 1.53 -8.26
C LEU A 31 1.64 2.98 -8.26
N SER A 32 1.10 3.45 -9.38
CA SER A 32 0.50 4.78 -9.51
C SER A 32 -0.93 4.83 -8.96
N ALA A 33 -1.39 6.03 -8.62
CA ALA A 33 -2.77 6.29 -8.23
C ALA A 33 -3.72 6.49 -9.42
N ASN A 34 -3.30 6.16 -10.65
CA ASN A 34 -4.05 6.45 -11.87
C ASN A 34 -5.28 5.55 -12.07
N ASN A 35 -5.29 4.40 -11.40
CA ASN A 35 -6.32 3.38 -11.52
C ASN A 35 -6.87 3.04 -10.14
N ASN A 36 -8.18 2.78 -10.08
CA ASN A 36 -8.86 2.35 -8.86
C ASN A 36 -9.59 1.03 -9.09
N ARG A 37 -9.63 0.22 -8.04
CA ARG A 37 -10.47 -0.96 -7.92
C ARG A 37 -11.41 -0.80 -6.74
N VAL A 38 -12.70 -1.05 -6.98
CA VAL A 38 -13.71 -0.99 -5.93
C VAL A 38 -13.62 -2.24 -5.04
N PHE A 39 -13.54 -2.02 -3.72
CA PHE A 39 -13.59 -3.06 -2.70
C PHE A 39 -14.46 -2.60 -1.53
N MET A 40 -15.47 -3.39 -1.15
CA MET A 40 -16.45 -3.01 -0.13
C MET A 40 -17.07 -1.61 -0.35
N ASN A 41 -17.42 -1.29 -1.60
CA ASN A 41 -17.94 0.03 -2.03
C ASN A 41 -16.98 1.21 -1.85
N VAL A 42 -15.70 0.97 -1.57
CA VAL A 42 -14.66 2.00 -1.51
C VAL A 42 -13.82 1.91 -2.80
N PRO A 43 -13.67 2.99 -3.58
CA PRO A 43 -12.71 3.04 -4.67
C PRO A 43 -11.30 3.11 -4.08
N MET A 44 -10.52 2.04 -4.26
CA MET A 44 -9.18 1.93 -3.71
C MET A 44 -8.14 1.93 -4.83
N ALA A 45 -7.06 2.69 -4.67
CA ALA A 45 -5.99 2.77 -5.66
C ALA A 45 -5.42 1.38 -5.99
N GLU A 46 -5.18 1.09 -7.26
CA GLU A 46 -4.63 -0.20 -7.73
C GLU A 46 -3.23 -0.45 -7.14
N SER A 47 -2.45 0.62 -6.94
CA SER A 47 -1.17 0.64 -6.24
C SER A 47 -1.23 -0.03 -4.86
N TYR A 48 -2.31 0.15 -4.10
CA TYR A 48 -2.50 -0.47 -2.79
C TYR A 48 -2.54 -1.99 -2.90
N PHE A 49 -3.32 -2.51 -3.86
CA PHE A 49 -3.44 -3.95 -4.07
C PHE A 49 -2.14 -4.56 -4.58
N ASN A 50 -1.43 -3.84 -5.45
CA ASN A 50 -0.15 -4.29 -5.98
C ASN A 50 0.96 -4.30 -4.92
N LEU A 51 1.04 -3.26 -4.08
CA LEU A 51 2.02 -3.19 -3.00
C LEU A 51 1.77 -4.25 -1.93
N ARG A 52 0.51 -4.49 -1.54
CA ARG A 52 0.16 -5.45 -0.48
C ARG A 52 0.55 -6.89 -0.77
N LYS A 53 0.82 -7.26 -2.04
CA LYS A 53 1.39 -8.57 -2.40
C LYS A 53 2.75 -8.83 -1.72
N TYR A 54 3.47 -7.76 -1.39
CA TYR A 54 4.79 -7.79 -0.76
C TYR A 54 4.76 -7.50 0.75
N VAL A 55 3.57 -7.41 1.33
CA VAL A 55 3.35 -7.14 2.76
C VAL A 55 2.83 -8.40 3.45
N ARG A 56 3.32 -8.69 4.65
CA ARG A 56 2.79 -9.74 5.53
C ARG A 56 1.90 -9.09 6.58
N HIS A 57 0.59 -9.15 6.35
CA HIS A 57 -0.43 -8.68 7.28
C HIS A 57 -0.94 -9.85 8.12
N ALA A 58 -1.49 -9.55 9.29
CA ALA A 58 -2.14 -10.54 10.13
C ALA A 58 -3.38 -11.09 9.39
N PRO A 59 -3.52 -12.43 9.27
CA PRO A 59 -4.68 -13.05 8.65
C PRO A 59 -5.94 -12.84 9.48
N ILE A 60 -7.06 -12.61 8.78
CA ILE A 60 -8.39 -12.51 9.39
C ILE A 60 -8.80 -13.91 9.89
N HIS A 61 -9.34 -13.99 11.11
CA HIS A 61 -9.80 -15.22 11.77
C HIS A 61 -8.70 -16.21 12.18
N GLN A 62 -7.45 -15.76 12.39
CA GLN A 62 -6.43 -16.57 13.07
C GLN A 62 -6.07 -15.97 14.42
N TYR A 63 -6.30 -16.75 15.48
CA TYR A 63 -6.13 -16.30 16.87
C TYR A 63 -4.78 -16.66 17.48
N HIS A 64 -3.99 -17.50 16.81
CA HIS A 64 -2.67 -17.93 17.25
C HIS A 64 -1.70 -17.85 16.09
N LEU A 65 -0.68 -17.00 16.23
CA LEU A 65 0.39 -16.83 15.27
C LEU A 65 1.72 -16.96 16.01
N SER A 66 2.67 -17.69 15.43
CA SER A 66 4.03 -17.71 15.97
C SER A 66 4.64 -16.29 15.90
N PRO A 67 5.48 -15.90 16.87
CA PRO A 67 6.18 -14.61 16.79
C PRO A 67 6.95 -14.46 15.47
N GLY A 68 6.89 -13.27 14.88
CA GLY A 68 7.64 -12.93 13.66
C GLY A 68 7.06 -13.46 12.34
N THR A 69 5.80 -13.92 12.31
CA THR A 69 5.17 -14.42 11.06
C THR A 69 4.44 -13.34 10.25
N PHE A 70 4.23 -12.15 10.80
CA PHE A 70 3.61 -11.00 10.13
C PHE A 70 4.22 -9.69 10.62
N GLY A 71 3.81 -8.58 10.00
CA GLY A 71 4.34 -7.24 10.28
C GLY A 71 5.51 -6.88 9.37
N SER A 72 6.08 -5.71 9.62
CA SER A 72 7.15 -5.10 8.83
C SER A 72 8.37 -6.00 8.77
N GLY A 73 8.79 -6.58 9.90
CA GLY A 73 9.93 -7.49 9.99
C GLY A 73 9.77 -8.82 9.26
N ALA A 74 8.54 -9.22 8.91
CA ALA A 74 8.26 -10.42 8.12
C ALA A 74 7.98 -10.10 6.62
N SER A 75 7.92 -8.81 6.26
CA SER A 75 7.44 -8.37 4.95
C SER A 75 8.58 -8.29 3.93
N PRO A 76 8.50 -9.01 2.78
CA PRO A 76 9.50 -8.94 1.72
C PRO A 76 9.78 -7.53 1.20
N LEU A 77 8.78 -6.64 1.25
CA LEU A 77 8.95 -5.23 0.91
C LEU A 77 10.03 -4.57 1.78
N MET A 78 10.04 -4.82 3.09
CA MET A 78 11.02 -4.21 4.00
C MET A 78 12.42 -4.77 3.78
N ASP A 79 12.55 -6.05 3.45
CA ASP A 79 13.84 -6.65 3.06
C ASP A 79 14.39 -6.02 1.78
N LEU A 80 13.53 -5.77 0.78
CA LEU A 80 13.93 -5.09 -0.46
C LEU A 80 14.38 -3.66 -0.17
N LEU A 81 13.61 -2.90 0.60
CA LEU A 81 13.95 -1.51 0.94
C LEU A 81 15.24 -1.41 1.78
N ALA A 82 15.52 -2.40 2.64
CA ALA A 82 16.77 -2.47 3.39
C ALA A 82 17.99 -2.80 2.51
N LYS A 83 17.82 -3.67 1.51
CA LYS A 83 18.86 -4.01 0.53
C LYS A 83 19.09 -2.89 -0.49
N GLY A 84 18.08 -2.07 -0.73
CA GLY A 84 18.05 -1.06 -1.78
C GLY A 84 17.40 -1.55 -3.07
N HIS A 85 16.92 -0.61 -3.88
CA HIS A 85 16.25 -0.89 -5.14
C HIS A 85 16.72 0.12 -6.21
N TYR A 86 17.73 -0.27 -6.99
CA TYR A 86 18.41 0.60 -7.96
C TYR A 86 18.89 1.92 -7.32
N GLU A 87 18.47 3.06 -7.87
CA GLU A 87 18.86 4.40 -7.41
C GLU A 87 17.90 4.97 -6.36
N VAL A 88 16.90 4.21 -5.91
CA VAL A 88 15.92 4.68 -4.91
C VAL A 88 16.58 4.85 -3.55
N GLN A 89 16.44 6.04 -2.98
CA GLN A 89 16.96 6.40 -1.66
C GLN A 89 15.83 6.92 -0.78
N LEU A 90 15.38 6.08 0.15
CA LEU A 90 14.46 6.50 1.20
C LEU A 90 15.23 7.07 2.39
N SER A 91 14.67 8.09 3.04
CA SER A 91 15.11 8.50 4.38
C SER A 91 14.71 7.46 5.43
N ASP A 92 15.30 7.55 6.63
CA ASP A 92 14.90 6.71 7.76
C ASP A 92 13.42 6.90 8.11
N ASP A 93 12.91 8.13 8.06
CA ASP A 93 11.51 8.43 8.36
C ASP A 93 10.56 7.83 7.34
N GLN A 94 10.91 7.87 6.05
CA GLN A 94 10.13 7.20 5.00
C GLN A 94 10.12 5.68 5.17
N ARG A 95 11.25 5.07 5.50
CA ARG A 95 11.30 3.63 5.82
C ARG A 95 10.44 3.29 7.03
N ARG A 96 10.51 4.09 8.10
CA ARG A 96 9.71 3.92 9.32
C ARG A 96 8.23 4.10 9.03
N LEU A 97 7.84 5.02 8.14
CA LEU A 97 6.45 5.22 7.75
C LEU A 97 5.86 3.98 7.07
N VAL A 98 6.61 3.38 6.12
CA VAL A 98 6.20 2.12 5.47
C VAL A 98 6.10 0.99 6.50
N ALA A 99 7.09 0.87 7.40
CA ALA A 99 7.05 -0.13 8.47
C ALA A 99 5.83 0.04 9.37
N ALA A 100 5.56 1.25 9.84
CA ALA A 100 4.41 1.57 10.69
C ALA A 100 3.08 1.28 10.00
N TRP A 101 2.96 1.59 8.70
CA TRP A 101 1.77 1.25 7.93
C TRP A 101 1.53 -0.25 7.87
N ILE A 102 2.57 -1.05 7.63
CA ILE A 102 2.50 -2.51 7.66
C ILE A 102 2.12 -3.02 9.05
N ASP A 103 2.74 -2.48 10.10
CA ASP A 103 2.51 -2.91 11.49
C ASP A 103 1.11 -2.53 12.00
N CYS A 104 0.48 -1.50 11.41
CA CYS A 104 -0.95 -1.21 11.54
C CYS A 104 -1.85 -2.11 10.69
N ASN A 105 -1.32 -3.21 10.15
CA ASN A 105 -1.99 -4.17 9.28
C ASN A 105 -2.30 -3.66 7.86
N ALA A 106 -1.54 -2.68 7.37
CA ALA A 106 -1.66 -2.08 6.05
C ALA A 106 -3.08 -1.60 5.69
N PRO A 107 -3.68 -0.70 6.50
CA PRO A 107 -5.01 -0.16 6.23
C PRO A 107 -5.01 0.72 4.97
N TYR A 108 -6.18 0.87 4.35
CA TYR A 108 -6.37 1.83 3.25
C TYR A 108 -6.91 3.17 3.74
N LEU A 109 -8.08 3.15 4.40
CA LEU A 109 -8.72 4.36 4.94
C LEU A 109 -8.04 4.82 6.23
N GLY A 110 -7.82 6.12 6.34
CA GLY A 110 -7.20 6.76 7.50
C GLY A 110 -8.13 6.97 8.69
N ASP A 111 -9.43 7.08 8.45
CA ASP A 111 -10.44 7.42 9.43
C ASP A 111 -11.76 6.63 9.21
N TYR A 112 -12.72 6.83 10.12
CA TYR A 112 -14.02 6.16 10.09
C TYR A 112 -15.07 6.84 9.20
N ASP A 113 -14.87 8.12 8.87
CA ASP A 113 -15.82 8.96 8.12
C ASP A 113 -15.54 8.94 6.61
N SER A 114 -14.38 8.42 6.19
CA SER A 114 -13.89 8.28 4.82
C SER A 114 -14.57 7.17 4.02
N LEU A 115 -15.58 6.52 4.62
CA LEU A 115 -16.55 5.77 3.83
C LEU A 115 -17.34 6.80 3.01
N ALA A 116 -16.89 7.05 1.78
CA ALA A 116 -17.69 7.75 0.81
C ALA A 116 -18.99 6.95 0.60
N VAL A 117 -20.01 7.29 1.37
CA VAL A 117 -21.37 7.00 1.03
C VAL A 117 -21.65 7.90 -0.17
N GLU A 118 -21.28 7.44 -1.37
CA GLU A 118 -22.05 7.84 -2.54
C GLU A 118 -23.45 7.28 -2.29
N THR A 119 -24.28 8.07 -1.60
CA THR A 119 -25.72 8.03 -1.81
C THR A 119 -25.89 8.20 -3.31
N VAL A 120 -25.98 7.07 -4.01
CA VAL A 120 -26.76 6.99 -5.25
C VAL A 120 -28.07 7.66 -4.88
N ALA A 121 -28.30 8.82 -5.50
CA ALA A 121 -29.54 9.55 -5.35
C ALA A 121 -30.68 8.55 -5.52
N LEU A 122 -31.38 8.26 -4.43
CA LEU A 122 -32.74 7.76 -4.52
C LEU A 122 -33.58 8.94 -5.01
N GLU A 123 -33.52 9.17 -6.32
CA GLU A 123 -34.51 9.99 -6.99
C GLU A 123 -35.89 9.35 -6.80
N LYS A 124 -36.84 10.20 -6.43
CA LYS A 124 -38.23 9.88 -6.12
C LYS A 124 -39.03 9.46 -7.35
#